data_AF-A0A0M4FMX5-F1
#
_entry.id   AF-A0A0M4FMX5-F1
#
_cell.length_a   1.000
_cell.length_b   1.000
_cell.length_c   1.000
_cell.angle_alpha   90.00
_cell.angle_beta   90.00
_cell.angle_gamma   90.00
#
_symmetry.space_group_name_H-M   'P 1'
#
loop_
_entity.id
_entity.type
_entity.pdbx_description
1 polymer ?
#
loop_
_entity_poly.entity_id
_entity_poly.type
_entity_poly.pdbx_seq_one_letter_code
_entity_poly.pdbx_strand_id
1 'polypeptide(L)'
;MARLKIGDVFEIVTSNGIGLFQYVHKDETIGELIRILPYLFEEGYVIEDELLKKKELYLIHFPLGTALNQKLVTKKGSYPIPQDFKLPKKFRSEYMVNGELICWHIIDYDTWKRETVERMTEEQKQLSPWRIWNDTLLKQRLAEGWTLDR
;
A
#
# COMPACT_ATOMS: atom_id res chain seq x y z
N MET A 1 -1.88 19.51 13.82
CA MET A 1 -1.72 18.32 12.95
C MET A 1 -3.04 18.06 12.25
N ALA A 2 -3.03 17.84 10.94
CA ALA A 2 -4.24 17.42 10.23
C ALA A 2 -4.65 16.03 10.74
N ARG A 3 -5.89 15.90 11.21
CA ARG A 3 -6.39 14.64 11.76
C ARG A 3 -6.69 13.69 10.59
N LEU A 4 -5.91 12.62 10.47
CA LEU A 4 -6.16 11.54 9.52
C LEU A 4 -7.48 10.85 9.85
N LYS A 5 -8.28 10.56 8.83
CA LYS A 5 -9.53 9.81 8.94
C LYS A 5 -9.52 8.65 7.97
N ILE A 6 -9.94 7.46 8.42
CA ILE A 6 -10.16 6.31 7.55
C ILE A 6 -11.11 6.72 6.41
N GLY A 7 -10.72 6.39 5.18
CA GLY A 7 -11.37 6.83 3.93
C GLY A 7 -10.71 8.04 3.27
N ASP A 8 -9.79 8.73 3.95
CA ASP A 8 -9.03 9.83 3.33
C ASP A 8 -8.20 9.34 2.15
N VAL A 9 -8.29 10.06 1.03
CA VAL A 9 -7.52 9.83 -0.19
C VAL A 9 -6.43 10.88 -0.31
N PHE A 10 -5.24 10.44 -0.68
CA PHE A 10 -4.06 11.26 -0.83
C PHE A 10 -3.41 11.02 -2.19
N GLU A 11 -2.73 12.06 -2.66
CA GLU A 11 -1.83 11.98 -3.80
C GLU A 11 -0.37 12.02 -3.35
N ILE A 12 0.48 11.37 -4.14
CA ILE A 12 1.93 11.42 -4.03
C ILE A 12 2.53 11.62 -5.41
N VAL A 13 3.36 12.64 -5.56
CA VAL A 13 4.05 12.92 -6.82
C VAL A 13 5.25 11.99 -6.96
N THR A 14 5.36 11.33 -8.11
CA THR A 14 6.45 10.45 -8.50
C THR A 14 7.17 11.03 -9.71
N SER A 15 8.27 10.40 -10.16
CA SER A 15 8.97 10.82 -11.38
C SER A 15 8.16 10.58 -12.66
N ASN A 16 7.16 9.69 -12.63
CA ASN A 16 6.40 9.23 -13.79
C ASN A 16 4.90 9.55 -13.68
N GLY A 17 4.53 10.53 -12.84
CA GLY A 17 3.15 10.95 -12.62
C GLY A 17 2.73 10.93 -11.15
N ILE A 18 1.43 11.00 -10.92
CA ILE A 18 0.81 11.14 -9.61
C ILE A 18 0.16 9.82 -9.21
N GLY A 19 0.61 9.25 -8.11
CA GLY A 19 -0.01 8.07 -7.51
C GLY A 19 -1.10 8.47 -6.52
N LEU A 20 -2.14 7.64 -6.43
CA LEU A 20 -3.22 7.82 -5.46
C LEU A 20 -3.29 6.63 -4.51
N PHE A 21 -3.60 6.93 -3.25
CA PHE A 21 -3.85 5.89 -2.26
C PHE A 21 -4.90 6.35 -1.25
N GLN A 22 -5.54 5.37 -0.61
CA GLN A 22 -6.57 5.61 0.39
C GLN A 22 -6.14 5.01 1.73
N TYR A 23 -6.32 5.78 2.80
CA TYR A 23 -6.10 5.33 4.17
C TYR A 23 -7.25 4.45 4.63
N VAL A 24 -6.99 3.18 4.93
CA VAL A 24 -8.05 2.17 5.12
C VAL A 24 -8.12 1.60 6.53
N HIS A 25 -7.01 1.56 7.25
CA HIS A 25 -6.97 0.95 8.57
C HIS A 25 -5.79 1.49 9.38
N LYS A 26 -5.91 1.43 10.72
CA LYS A 26 -4.82 1.75 11.63
C LYS A 26 -4.56 0.57 12.54
N ASP A 27 -3.35 0.05 12.48
CA ASP A 27 -2.84 -0.86 13.50
C ASP A 27 -2.19 -0.05 14.63
N GLU A 28 -2.41 -0.47 15.88
CA GLU A 28 -1.88 0.25 17.05
C GLU A 28 -0.35 0.14 17.17
N THR A 29 0.24 -0.92 16.64
CA THR A 29 1.68 -1.22 16.76
C THR A 29 2.44 -0.81 15.49
N ILE A 30 1.89 -1.10 14.32
CA ILE A 30 2.56 -0.91 13.02
C ILE A 30 2.25 0.47 12.44
N GLY A 31 1.05 1.01 12.70
CA GLY A 31 0.61 2.33 12.24
C GLY A 31 -0.37 2.28 11.07
N GLU A 32 -0.33 3.30 10.22
CA GLU A 32 -1.32 3.47 9.16
C GLU A 32 -1.14 2.48 8.01
N LEU A 33 -2.24 1.85 7.61
CA LEU A 33 -2.33 0.99 6.44
C LEU A 33 -3.05 1.73 5.31
N ILE A 34 -2.41 1.78 4.15
CA ILE A 34 -2.96 2.39 2.94
C ILE A 34 -3.18 1.31 1.88
N ARG A 35 -4.21 1.50 1.07
CA ARG A 35 -4.40 0.74 -0.18
C ARG A 35 -3.99 1.61 -1.36
N ILE A 36 -3.22 1.05 -2.28
CA ILE A 36 -2.73 1.76 -3.47
C ILE A 36 -3.76 1.63 -4.58
N LEU A 37 -4.22 2.77 -5.12
CA LEU A 37 -5.16 2.80 -6.24
C LEU A 37 -4.40 2.56 -7.56
N PRO A 38 -5.06 1.96 -8.57
CA PRO A 38 -4.41 1.69 -9.84
C PRO A 38 -4.09 2.97 -10.62
N TYR A 39 -3.11 2.84 -11.50
CA TYR A 39 -2.62 3.87 -12.44
C TYR A 39 -1.84 5.01 -11.81
N LEU A 40 -1.02 5.64 -12.65
CA LEU A 40 -0.47 6.97 -12.40
C LEU A 40 -1.24 7.97 -13.25
N PHE A 41 -1.42 9.16 -12.68
CA PHE A 41 -2.16 10.24 -13.30
C PHE A 41 -1.23 11.38 -13.70
N GLU A 42 -1.61 12.12 -14.73
CA GLU A 42 -0.96 13.38 -15.07
C GLU A 42 -1.51 14.53 -14.20
N GLU A 43 -0.84 15.69 -14.24
CA GLU A 43 -1.37 16.88 -13.58
C GLU A 43 -2.75 17.26 -14.13
N GLY A 44 -3.62 17.78 -13.26
CA GLY A 44 -5.00 18.17 -13.63
C GLY A 44 -6.02 17.02 -13.65
N TYR A 45 -5.64 15.81 -13.22
CA TYR A 45 -6.57 14.70 -13.08
C TYR A 45 -7.75 15.00 -12.15
N VAL A 46 -8.85 14.27 -12.36
CA VAL A 46 -10.04 14.30 -11.49
C VAL A 46 -10.21 12.92 -10.86
N ILE A 47 -10.54 12.88 -9.57
CA ILE A 47 -10.87 11.64 -8.89
C ILE A 47 -12.31 11.27 -9.24
N GLU A 48 -12.46 10.29 -10.10
CA GLU A 48 -13.76 9.72 -10.45
C GLU A 48 -14.18 8.64 -9.45
N ASP A 49 -15.48 8.53 -9.19
CA ASP A 49 -16.04 7.52 -8.27
C ASP A 49 -15.71 6.08 -8.71
N GLU A 50 -15.54 5.86 -10.02
CA GLU A 50 -15.17 4.55 -10.56
C GLU A 50 -13.76 4.12 -10.13
N LEU A 51 -12.81 5.07 -10.05
CA LEU A 51 -11.46 4.80 -9.59
C LEU A 51 -11.47 4.30 -8.14
N LEU A 52 -12.28 4.93 -7.29
CA LEU A 52 -12.40 4.58 -5.89
C LEU A 52 -13.04 3.20 -5.67
N LYS A 53 -13.84 2.73 -6.63
CA LYS A 53 -14.42 1.38 -6.64
C LYS A 53 -13.46 0.32 -7.18
N LYS A 54 -12.36 0.70 -7.84
CA LYS A 54 -11.39 -0.28 -8.33
C LYS A 54 -10.72 -1.01 -7.16
N LYS A 55 -10.37 -2.26 -7.43
CA LYS A 55 -9.53 -3.07 -6.56
C LYS A 55 -8.15 -2.43 -6.46
N GLU A 56 -7.61 -2.39 -5.25
CA GLU A 56 -6.25 -1.93 -5.00
C GLU A 56 -5.21 -2.80 -5.70
N LEU A 57 -4.06 -2.20 -6.01
CA LEU A 57 -2.89 -2.95 -6.47
C LEU A 57 -2.32 -3.81 -5.33
N TYR A 58 -2.20 -3.20 -4.15
CA TYR A 58 -1.71 -3.82 -2.93
C TYR A 58 -1.95 -2.88 -1.74
N LEU A 59 -1.75 -3.42 -0.53
CA LEU A 59 -1.78 -2.68 0.72
C LEU A 59 -0.38 -2.66 1.34
N ILE A 60 -0.04 -1.55 1.98
CA ILE A 60 1.22 -1.41 2.71
C ILE A 60 1.03 -0.53 3.94
N HIS A 61 1.90 -0.71 4.92
CA HIS A 61 2.03 0.28 5.97
C HIS A 61 2.86 1.46 5.49
N PHE A 62 2.41 2.66 5.82
CA PHE A 62 3.02 3.90 5.37
C PHE A 62 2.91 4.94 6.49
N PRO A 63 3.99 5.64 6.87
CA PRO A 63 3.98 6.64 7.94
C PRO A 63 3.25 7.92 7.49
N LEU A 64 1.94 7.80 7.27
CA LEU A 64 1.10 8.78 6.61
C LEU A 64 1.06 10.11 7.35
N GLY A 65 1.00 10.05 8.69
CA GLY A 65 0.99 11.26 9.52
C GLY A 65 2.27 12.09 9.32
N THR A 66 3.42 11.42 9.31
CA THR A 66 4.72 12.05 9.07
C THR A 66 4.80 12.62 7.66
N ALA A 67 4.42 11.83 6.66
CA ALA A 67 4.44 12.26 5.26
C ALA A 67 3.54 13.48 5.00
N LEU A 68 2.36 13.51 5.61
CA LEU A 68 1.44 14.64 5.52
C LEU A 68 2.01 15.89 6.20
N ASN A 69 2.59 15.76 7.39
CA ASN A 69 3.21 16.89 8.09
C ASN A 69 4.41 17.47 7.33
N GLN A 70 5.15 16.62 6.61
CA GLN A 70 6.27 17.03 5.76
C GLN A 70 5.85 17.49 4.36
N LYS A 71 4.53 17.54 4.07
CA LYS A 71 3.98 17.90 2.75
C LYS A 71 4.50 17.02 1.61
N LEU A 72 4.84 15.76 1.90
CA LEU A 72 5.26 14.77 0.91
C LEU A 72 4.06 14.14 0.18
N VAL A 73 2.87 14.27 0.76
CA VAL A 73 1.60 13.82 0.22
C VAL A 73 0.55 14.91 0.44
N THR A 74 -0.44 14.97 -0.44
CA THR A 74 -1.51 15.98 -0.38
C THR A 74 -2.86 15.27 -0.23
N LYS A 75 -3.65 15.66 0.79
CA LYS A 75 -5.01 15.14 0.96
C LYS A 75 -5.92 15.69 -0.13
N LYS A 76 -6.67 14.81 -0.81
CA LYS A 76 -7.62 15.19 -1.86
C LYS A 76 -9.07 15.20 -1.38
N GLY A 77 -9.38 14.39 -0.39
CA GLY A 77 -10.72 14.35 0.19
C GLY A 77 -10.90 13.15 1.10
N SER A 78 -12.12 12.98 1.59
CA SER A 78 -12.55 11.80 2.33
C SER A 78 -13.60 11.09 1.50
N TYR A 79 -13.35 9.82 1.20
CA TYR A 79 -14.20 9.02 0.33
C TYR A 79 -14.57 7.71 1.03
N PRO A 80 -15.72 7.11 0.70
CA PRO A 80 -16.05 5.78 1.19
C PRO A 80 -15.00 4.77 0.71
N ILE A 81 -14.70 3.80 1.56
CA ILE A 81 -13.94 2.61 1.17
C ILE A 81 -14.96 1.66 0.50
N PRO A 82 -14.59 0.90 -0.55
CA PRO A 82 -15.48 -0.08 -1.17
C PRO A 82 -16.11 -1.02 -0.14
N GLN A 83 -17.41 -1.32 -0.29
CA GLN A 83 -18.15 -2.14 0.68
C GLN A 83 -17.61 -3.58 0.78
N ASP A 84 -17.02 -4.07 -0.29
CA ASP A 84 -16.40 -5.39 -0.40
C ASP A 84 -14.95 -5.42 0.08
N PHE A 85 -14.38 -4.28 0.46
CA PHE A 85 -13.04 -4.21 1.03
C PHE A 85 -12.97 -5.02 2.34
N LYS A 86 -12.01 -5.95 2.38
CA LYS A 86 -11.69 -6.72 3.57
C LYS A 86 -10.23 -6.53 3.90
N LEU A 87 -9.94 -6.22 5.16
CA LEU A 87 -8.57 -6.18 5.65
C LEU A 87 -7.92 -7.56 5.39
N PRO A 88 -6.80 -7.64 4.65
CA PRO A 88 -6.12 -8.90 4.41
C PRO A 88 -5.63 -9.50 5.72
N LYS A 89 -5.85 -10.81 5.91
CA LYS A 89 -5.33 -11.54 7.06
C LYS A 89 -3.91 -12.04 6.88
N LYS A 90 -3.42 -12.07 5.65
CA LYS A 90 -2.11 -12.59 5.31
C LYS A 90 -1.35 -11.59 4.44
N PHE A 91 -0.06 -11.47 4.72
CA PHE A 91 0.90 -10.69 3.96
C PHE A 91 2.11 -11.56 3.64
N ARG A 92 2.96 -11.12 2.72
CA ARG A 92 4.19 -11.83 2.35
C ARG A 92 5.42 -10.97 2.55
N SER A 93 6.54 -11.60 2.88
CA SER A 93 7.84 -10.95 2.91
C SER A 93 8.91 -11.85 2.33
N GLU A 94 9.85 -11.25 1.60
CA GLU A 94 11.04 -11.93 1.08
C GLU A 94 12.06 -12.10 2.21
N TYR A 95 12.62 -13.31 2.31
CA TYR A 95 13.80 -13.58 3.12
C TYR A 95 15.01 -13.71 2.19
N MET A 96 15.82 -12.66 2.16
CA MET A 96 17.00 -12.54 1.30
C MET A 96 18.26 -12.71 2.14
N VAL A 97 19.22 -13.49 1.68
CA VAL A 97 20.56 -13.62 2.27
C VAL A 97 21.59 -13.35 1.18
N ASN A 98 22.49 -12.40 1.41
CA ASN A 98 23.51 -11.99 0.44
C ASN A 98 22.98 -11.61 -0.96
N GLY A 99 21.75 -11.08 -1.03
CA GLY A 99 21.10 -10.71 -2.30
C GLY A 99 20.40 -11.86 -3.02
N GLU A 100 20.44 -13.08 -2.47
CA GLU A 100 19.73 -14.24 -2.99
C GLU A 100 18.44 -14.48 -2.19
N LEU A 101 17.35 -14.76 -2.91
CA LEU A 101 16.07 -15.13 -2.31
C LEU A 101 16.17 -16.56 -1.80
N ILE A 102 16.13 -16.72 -0.48
CA ILE A 102 16.18 -18.03 0.17
C ILE A 102 14.78 -18.61 0.30
N CYS A 103 13.83 -17.82 0.80
CA CYS A 103 12.45 -18.24 0.95
C CYS A 103 11.52 -17.03 1.13
N TRP A 104 10.22 -17.32 1.17
CA TRP A 104 9.19 -16.38 1.54
C TRP A 104 8.67 -16.67 2.94
N HIS A 105 8.27 -15.62 3.64
CA HIS A 105 7.44 -15.73 4.83
C HIS A 105 6.03 -15.26 4.50
N ILE A 106 5.04 -16.07 4.88
CA ILE A 106 3.65 -15.67 4.95
C ILE A 106 3.34 -15.30 6.40
N ILE A 107 2.88 -14.07 6.60
CA ILE A 107 2.65 -13.49 7.92
C ILE A 107 1.16 -13.33 8.11
N ASP A 108 0.65 -13.89 9.20
CA ASP A 108 -0.70 -13.66 9.66
C ASP A 108 -0.79 -12.29 10.34
N TYR A 109 -1.66 -11.41 9.84
CA TYR A 109 -1.76 -10.01 10.24
C TYR A 109 -2.23 -9.86 11.69
N ASP A 110 -3.12 -10.74 12.14
CA ASP A 110 -3.74 -10.67 13.47
C ASP A 110 -2.82 -11.27 14.56
N THR A 111 -2.12 -12.36 14.23
CA THR A 111 -1.32 -13.13 15.21
C THR A 111 0.19 -12.97 15.07
N TRP A 112 0.65 -12.35 13.98
CA TRP A 112 2.06 -12.17 13.60
C TRP A 112 2.85 -13.48 13.43
N LYS A 113 2.14 -14.60 13.38
CA LYS A 113 2.74 -15.91 13.09
C LYS A 113 3.29 -15.92 11.67
N ARG A 114 4.46 -16.53 11.51
CA ARG A 114 5.16 -16.64 10.24
C ARG A 114 5.22 -18.09 9.80
N GLU A 115 4.87 -18.31 8.55
CA GLU A 115 5.02 -19.60 7.86
C GLU A 115 6.08 -19.43 6.77
N THR A 116 7.07 -20.32 6.74
CA THR A 116 8.13 -20.30 5.72
C THR A 116 7.70 -21.11 4.52
N VAL A 117 7.84 -20.53 3.32
CA VAL A 117 7.46 -21.13 2.06
C VAL A 117 8.59 -20.94 1.05
N GLU A 118 9.11 -22.02 0.50
CA GLU A 118 10.17 -21.93 -0.53
C GLU A 118 9.61 -21.56 -1.90
N ARG A 119 8.42 -22.05 -2.24
CA ARG A 119 7.74 -21.80 -3.52
C ARG A 119 6.33 -21.27 -3.29
N MET A 120 6.08 -20.04 -3.75
CA MET A 120 4.78 -19.41 -3.61
C MET A 120 3.73 -20.01 -4.56
N THR A 121 2.53 -20.26 -4.05
CA THR A 121 1.34 -20.47 -4.89
C THR A 121 0.90 -19.16 -5.55
N GLU A 122 0.09 -19.24 -6.61
CA GLU A 122 -0.46 -18.04 -7.26
C GLU A 122 -1.26 -17.16 -6.29
N GLU A 123 -2.00 -17.77 -5.37
CA GLU A 123 -2.74 -17.06 -4.32
C GLU A 123 -1.79 -16.33 -3.36
N GLN A 124 -0.68 -16.97 -2.97
CA GLN A 124 0.30 -16.34 -2.10
C GLN A 124 1.01 -15.18 -2.80
N LYS A 125 1.24 -15.26 -4.12
CA LYS A 125 1.81 -14.15 -4.90
C LYS A 125 0.90 -12.91 -4.89
N GLN A 126 -0.41 -13.09 -4.76
CA GLN A 126 -1.37 -12.00 -4.63
C GLN A 126 -1.44 -11.41 -3.20
N LEU A 127 -0.59 -11.85 -2.26
CA LEU A 127 -0.54 -11.26 -0.93
C LEU A 127 0.24 -9.94 -0.95
N SER A 128 -0.30 -8.96 -0.22
CA SER A 128 0.34 -7.67 -0.05
C SER A 128 1.67 -7.78 0.74
N PRO A 129 2.64 -6.87 0.52
CA PRO A 129 3.92 -6.92 1.22
C PRO A 129 3.79 -6.63 2.72
N TRP A 130 4.40 -7.46 3.56
CA TRP A 130 4.56 -7.23 4.99
C TRP A 130 5.74 -6.28 5.23
N ARG A 131 5.58 -5.01 4.89
CA ARG A 131 6.60 -3.97 5.10
C ARG A 131 5.96 -2.61 5.33
N ILE A 132 6.70 -1.76 6.05
CA ILE A 132 6.47 -0.33 6.09
C ILE A 132 7.31 0.29 4.98
N TRP A 133 6.68 1.03 4.07
CA TRP A 133 7.42 1.81 3.07
C TRP A 133 7.45 3.27 3.48
N ASN A 134 8.59 3.93 3.25
CA ASN A 134 8.67 5.39 3.32
C ASN A 134 8.22 6.00 1.97
N ASP A 135 8.16 7.32 1.91
CA ASP A 135 7.73 8.04 0.70
C ASP A 135 8.68 7.79 -0.47
N THR A 136 9.98 7.69 -0.21
CA THR A 136 11.00 7.47 -1.24
C THR A 136 10.79 6.13 -1.94
N LEU A 137 10.66 5.05 -1.17
CA LEU A 137 10.41 3.71 -1.70
C LEU A 137 9.05 3.63 -2.39
N LEU A 138 7.99 4.21 -1.80
CA LEU A 138 6.68 4.23 -2.41
C LEU A 138 6.69 4.95 -3.76
N LYS A 139 7.31 6.14 -3.84
CA LYS A 139 7.46 6.89 -5.10
C LYS A 139 8.20 6.07 -6.16
N GLN A 140 9.30 5.43 -5.78
CA GLN A 140 10.08 4.60 -6.69
C GLN A 140 9.23 3.44 -7.23
N ARG A 141 8.57 2.67 -6.36
CA ARG A 141 7.75 1.52 -6.76
C ARG A 141 6.58 1.90 -7.65
N LEU A 142 5.93 3.01 -7.33
CA LEU A 142 4.88 3.57 -8.18
C LEU A 142 5.41 3.97 -9.55
N ALA A 143 6.54 4.68 -9.62
CA ALA A 143 7.15 5.11 -10.88
C ALA A 143 7.61 3.92 -11.75
N GLU A 144 8.12 2.85 -11.13
CA GLU A 144 8.50 1.59 -11.80
C GLU A 144 7.29 0.78 -12.28
N GLY A 145 6.08 1.13 -11.85
CA GLY A 145 4.87 0.35 -12.13
C GLY A 145 4.85 -1.00 -11.42
N TRP A 146 5.51 -1.08 -10.26
CA TRP A 146 5.59 -2.30 -9.44
C TRP A 146 4.20 -2.77 -9.02
N THR A 147 3.93 -4.06 -9.15
CA THR A 147 2.69 -4.71 -8.71
C THR A 147 3.00 -6.03 -8.03
N LEU A 148 1.97 -6.73 -7.54
CA LEU A 148 2.17 -8.05 -6.93
C LEU A 148 2.70 -9.10 -7.93
N ASP A 149 2.48 -8.88 -9.22
CA ASP A 149 2.88 -9.76 -10.32
C ASP A 149 4.22 -9.37 -10.96
N ARG A 150 4.72 -8.15 -10.69
CA ARG A 150 5.89 -7.55 -11.36
C ARG A 150 6.76 -6.76 -10.40
#